data_AF-A0A378BWI2-F1
#
_entry.id   AF-A0A378BWI2-F1
#
_cell.length_a   1.000
_cell.length_b   1.000
_cell.length_c   1.000
_cell.angle_alpha   90.00
_cell.angle_beta   90.00
_cell.angle_gamma   90.00
#
_symmetry.space_group_name_H-M   'P 1'
#
loop_
_entity.id
_entity.type
_entity.pdbx_description
1 polymer ?
#
loop_
_entity_poly.entity_id
_entity_poly.type
_entity_poly.pdbx_seq_one_letter_code
_entity_poly.pdbx_strand_id
1 'polypeptide(L)'
;MPFLDKKFLDVAMRINPQDKMCGNGKMEKHILRECFESYLPASVAWRQKEQFSDGVGYSWIDTLKEVAAKQISDQQLETASFRFPYNTPTSKEGYLYREIFEELFPLPSAAECVPGGPSVACSSAKSH
;
A
#
# COMPACT_ATOMS: atom_id res chain seq x y z
N MET A 1 -3.65 -5.73 -16.99
CA MET A 1 -4.40 -5.81 -15.72
C MET A 1 -5.89 -5.90 -16.03
N PRO A 2 -6.53 -7.10 -16.01
CA PRO A 2 -7.93 -7.28 -16.44
C PRO A 2 -8.95 -6.42 -15.68
N PHE A 3 -8.76 -6.21 -14.37
CA PHE A 3 -9.61 -5.34 -13.55
C PHE A 3 -9.56 -3.84 -13.93
N LEU A 4 -8.61 -3.44 -14.79
CA LEU A 4 -8.47 -2.08 -15.30
C LEU A 4 -8.87 -1.98 -16.79
N ASP A 5 -9.46 -3.03 -17.36
CA ASP A 5 -10.06 -2.95 -18.69
C ASP A 5 -11.18 -1.89 -18.72
N LYS A 6 -11.24 -1.10 -19.79
CA LYS A 6 -12.19 0.01 -19.90
C LYS A 6 -13.65 -0.46 -19.86
N LYS A 7 -13.98 -1.53 -20.57
CA LYS A 7 -15.36 -2.05 -20.61
C LYS A 7 -15.74 -2.66 -19.26
N PHE A 8 -14.80 -3.35 -18.62
CA PHE A 8 -15.01 -3.85 -17.27
C PHE A 8 -15.23 -2.71 -16.27
N LEU A 9 -14.40 -1.66 -16.29
CA LEU A 9 -14.54 -0.48 -15.43
C LEU A 9 -15.88 0.22 -15.64
N ASP A 10 -16.34 0.38 -16.88
CA ASP A 10 -17.64 0.99 -17.17
C ASP A 10 -18.79 0.26 -16.45
N VAL A 11 -18.75 -1.08 -16.41
CA VAL A 11 -19.74 -1.87 -15.67
C VAL A 11 -19.49 -1.79 -14.16
N ALA A 12 -18.27 -2.09 -13.73
CA ALA A 12 -17.91 -2.17 -12.31
C ALA A 12 -18.09 -0.83 -11.58
N MET A 13 -17.97 0.31 -12.25
CA MET A 13 -18.18 1.64 -11.66
C MET A 13 -19.63 2.11 -11.67
N ARG A 14 -20.51 1.49 -12.47
CA ARG A 14 -21.93 1.87 -12.59
C ARG A 14 -22.89 1.06 -11.71
N ILE A 15 -22.45 -0.04 -11.11
CA ILE A 15 -23.26 -0.74 -10.10
C ILE A 15 -23.50 0.16 -8.89
N ASN A 16 -24.56 -0.12 -8.13
CA ASN A 16 -24.90 0.64 -6.94
C ASN A 16 -23.72 0.63 -5.94
N PRO A 17 -23.17 1.79 -5.55
CA PRO A 17 -22.05 1.85 -4.60
C PRO A 17 -22.37 1.20 -3.26
N GLN A 18 -23.65 1.14 -2.85
CA GLN A 18 -24.07 0.45 -1.62
C GLN A 18 -23.69 -1.04 -1.62
N ASP A 19 -23.68 -1.68 -2.79
CA ASP A 19 -23.28 -3.09 -2.91
C ASP A 19 -21.76 -3.30 -2.84
N LYS A 20 -20.98 -2.20 -2.89
CA LYS A 20 -19.52 -2.22 -2.69
C LYS A 20 -19.12 -2.02 -1.23
N MET A 21 -20.04 -1.56 -0.38
CA MET A 21 -19.77 -1.29 1.03
C MET A 21 -19.60 -2.61 1.79
N CYS A 22 -18.58 -2.68 2.65
CA CYS A 22 -18.43 -3.74 3.65
C CYS A 22 -19.09 -3.32 4.98
N GLY A 23 -19.29 -4.29 5.87
CA GLY A 23 -20.01 -4.11 7.14
C GLY A 23 -21.40 -4.76 7.11
N ASN A 24 -22.13 -4.71 8.23
CA ASN A 24 -23.45 -5.36 8.39
C ASN A 24 -23.47 -6.84 7.94
N GLY A 25 -22.40 -7.59 8.23
CA GLY A 25 -22.23 -8.98 7.83
C GLY A 25 -21.63 -9.20 6.43
N LYS A 26 -21.36 -8.14 5.65
CA LYS A 26 -20.72 -8.22 4.33
C LYS A 26 -19.19 -8.02 4.42
N MET A 27 -18.45 -8.93 3.80
CA MET A 27 -16.99 -8.88 3.64
C MET A 27 -16.56 -7.88 2.57
N GLU A 28 -15.30 -7.42 2.58
CA GLU A 28 -14.76 -6.62 1.49
C GLU A 28 -14.94 -7.30 0.13
N LYS A 29 -15.34 -6.52 -0.87
CA LYS A 29 -15.62 -6.99 -2.23
C LYS A 29 -16.69 -8.10 -2.30
N HIS A 30 -17.67 -8.10 -1.39
CA HIS A 30 -18.75 -9.09 -1.33
C HIS A 30 -19.38 -9.43 -2.69
N ILE A 31 -19.84 -8.42 -3.44
CA ILE A 31 -20.47 -8.62 -4.75
C ILE A 31 -19.55 -9.34 -5.75
N LEU A 32 -18.24 -9.07 -5.69
CA LEU A 32 -17.27 -9.77 -6.54
C LEU A 32 -17.15 -11.24 -6.14
N ARG A 33 -17.21 -11.54 -4.84
CA ARG A 33 -17.14 -12.92 -4.32
C ARG A 33 -18.39 -13.69 -4.74
N GLU A 34 -19.57 -13.12 -4.58
CA GLU A 34 -20.85 -13.72 -5.01
C GLU A 34 -20.86 -14.03 -6.51
N CYS A 35 -20.42 -13.10 -7.37
CA CYS A 35 -20.43 -13.31 -8.81
C CYS A 35 -19.54 -14.47 -9.29
N PHE A 36 -18.52 -14.84 -8.51
CA PHE A 36 -17.51 -15.83 -8.91
C PHE A 36 -17.36 -16.98 -7.90
N GLU A 37 -18.28 -17.12 -6.93
CA GLU A 37 -18.18 -18.12 -5.86
C GLU A 37 -18.09 -19.55 -6.40
N SER A 38 -18.83 -19.85 -7.47
CA SER A 38 -18.85 -21.18 -8.11
C SER A 38 -17.53 -21.56 -8.80
N TYR A 39 -16.61 -20.62 -9.01
CA TYR A 39 -15.35 -20.84 -9.72
C TYR A 39 -14.22 -21.29 -8.78
N LEU A 40 -14.36 -21.10 -7.47
CA LEU A 40 -13.31 -21.31 -6.48
C LEU A 40 -13.83 -22.11 -5.28
N PRO A 41 -12.98 -22.82 -4.53
CA PRO A 41 -13.37 -23.35 -3.23
C PRO A 41 -13.87 -22.25 -2.30
N ALA A 42 -14.91 -22.53 -1.51
CA ALA A 42 -15.50 -21.56 -0.57
C ALA A 42 -14.46 -20.94 0.38
N SER A 43 -13.44 -21.72 0.78
CA SER A 43 -12.32 -21.26 1.61
C SER A 43 -11.46 -20.17 0.94
N VAL A 44 -11.45 -20.10 -0.39
CA VAL A 44 -10.77 -19.06 -1.17
C VAL A 44 -11.74 -17.93 -1.50
N ALA A 45 -12.94 -18.26 -1.96
CA ALA A 45 -13.97 -17.29 -2.34
C ALA A 45 -14.35 -16.35 -1.19
N TRP A 46 -14.30 -16.85 0.06
CA TRP A 46 -14.64 -16.11 1.28
C TRP A 46 -13.45 -15.92 2.23
N ARG A 47 -12.22 -16.01 1.72
CA ARG A 47 -11.03 -15.69 2.52
C ARG A 47 -10.96 -14.20 2.83
N GLN A 48 -10.83 -13.85 4.11
CA GLN A 48 -10.61 -12.46 4.52
C GLN A 48 -9.30 -11.92 3.93
N LYS A 49 -9.31 -10.65 3.50
CA LYS A 49 -8.08 -9.97 3.08
C LYS A 49 -7.12 -9.85 4.25
N GLU A 50 -5.98 -10.52 4.12
CA GLU A 50 -4.79 -10.31 4.95
C GLU A 50 -3.97 -9.13 4.40
N GLN A 51 -3.19 -8.49 5.27
CA GLN A 51 -2.29 -7.43 4.84
C GLN A 51 -1.18 -8.03 3.97
N PHE A 52 -0.69 -7.30 2.96
CA PHE A 52 0.35 -7.82 2.07
C PHE A 52 1.64 -8.23 2.83
N SER A 53 1.87 -7.62 3.99
CA SER A 53 2.90 -8.02 4.96
C SER A 53 2.76 -9.46 5.43
N ASP A 54 1.52 -9.87 5.70
CA ASP A 54 1.21 -11.18 6.29
C ASP A 54 1.27 -12.27 5.23
N GLY A 55 0.92 -11.95 3.97
CA GLY A 55 0.92 -12.90 2.86
C GLY A 55 2.29 -13.23 2.26
N VAL A 56 3.30 -12.37 2.46
CA VAL A 56 4.67 -12.57 1.95
C VAL A 56 5.60 -13.14 3.03
N GLY A 57 5.25 -12.96 4.30
CA GLY A 57 5.95 -13.49 5.47
C GLY A 57 6.51 -12.38 6.38
N TYR A 58 6.26 -12.50 7.69
CA TYR A 58 6.63 -11.50 8.69
C TYR A 58 8.11 -11.11 8.67
N SER A 59 9.00 -12.08 8.45
CA SER A 59 10.44 -11.85 8.45
C SER A 59 10.90 -10.84 7.40
N TRP A 60 10.18 -10.69 6.29
CA TRP A 60 10.59 -9.80 5.21
C TRP A 60 10.56 -8.33 5.62
N ILE A 61 9.43 -7.88 6.19
CA ILE A 61 9.27 -6.49 6.62
C ILE A 61 10.13 -6.19 7.84
N ASP A 62 10.22 -7.13 8.78
CA ASP A 62 11.05 -6.95 9.96
C ASP A 62 12.53 -6.83 9.56
N THR A 63 12.99 -7.62 8.59
CA THR A 63 14.34 -7.49 8.03
C THR A 63 14.56 -6.12 7.40
N LEU A 64 13.60 -5.61 6.60
CA LEU A 64 13.73 -4.28 5.99
C LEU A 64 13.85 -3.17 7.04
N LYS A 65 13.02 -3.22 8.10
CA LYS A 65 13.09 -2.28 9.21
C LYS A 65 14.41 -2.37 9.96
N GLU A 66 14.89 -3.58 10.25
CA GLU A 66 16.17 -3.79 10.93
C GLU A 66 17.35 -3.27 10.10
N VAL A 67 17.36 -3.54 8.80
CA VAL A 67 18.41 -3.05 7.90
C VAL A 67 18.40 -1.53 7.85
N ALA A 68 17.23 -0.91 7.70
CA ALA A 68 17.12 0.54 7.73
C ALA A 68 17.54 1.15 9.07
N ALA A 69 17.20 0.50 10.19
CA ALA A 69 17.60 0.94 11.53
C ALA A 69 19.13 0.90 11.73
N LYS A 70 19.82 -0.05 11.09
CA LYS A 70 21.28 -0.18 11.12
C LYS A 70 21.99 0.84 10.20
N GLN A 71 21.39 1.19 9.07
CA GLN A 71 22.01 2.08 8.08
C GLN A 71 21.75 3.57 8.34
N ILE A 72 20.57 3.90 8.88
CA ILE A 72 20.16 5.30 9.10
C ILE A 72 20.25 5.63 10.59
N SER A 73 21.07 6.60 10.94
CA SER A 73 21.18 7.13 12.30
C SER A 73 19.96 7.97 12.68
N ASP A 74 19.72 8.15 13.98
CA ASP A 74 18.66 9.04 14.46
C ASP A 74 18.91 10.49 14.04
N GLN A 75 20.18 10.93 14.07
CA GLN A 75 20.57 12.27 13.63
C GLN A 75 20.28 12.51 12.14
N GLN A 76 20.51 11.51 11.26
CA GLN A 76 20.15 11.63 9.84
C GLN A 76 18.65 11.83 9.67
N LEU A 77 17.83 11.11 10.44
CA LEU A 77 16.38 11.26 10.39
C LEU A 77 15.92 12.61 10.95
N GLU A 78 16.50 13.07 12.07
CA GLU A 78 16.19 14.38 12.67
C GLU A 78 16.52 15.55 11.73
N THR A 79 17.61 15.41 10.96
CA THR A 79 18.06 16.44 10.01
C THR A 79 17.57 16.19 8.58
N ALA A 80 16.65 15.23 8.38
CA ALA A 80 16.20 14.81 7.06
C ALA A 80 15.59 15.96 6.24
N SER A 81 14.94 16.93 6.89
CA SER A 81 14.31 18.08 6.21
C SER A 81 15.31 18.99 5.50
N PHE A 82 16.56 19.06 5.98
CA PHE A 82 17.61 19.84 5.34
C PHE A 82 18.16 19.16 4.09
N ARG A 83 18.18 17.82 4.06
CA ARG A 83 18.64 17.04 2.91
C ARG A 83 17.54 16.80 1.89
N PHE A 84 16.35 16.44 2.36
CA PHE A 84 15.18 16.10 1.57
C PHE A 84 14.03 17.07 1.90
N PRO A 85 14.07 18.32 1.42
CA PRO A 85 13.07 19.33 1.77
C PRO A 85 11.68 19.01 1.20
N TYR A 86 11.62 18.32 0.05
CA TYR A 86 10.36 17.85 -0.55
C TYR A 86 10.11 16.40 -0.15
N ASN A 87 8.90 16.08 0.34
CA ASN A 87 8.52 14.75 0.85
C ASN A 87 9.57 14.19 1.82
N THR A 88 9.88 14.95 2.87
CA THR A 88 10.86 14.54 3.89
C THR A 88 10.47 13.18 4.48
N PRO A 89 11.38 12.19 4.48
CA PRO A 89 11.09 10.89 5.07
C PRO A 89 10.86 11.00 6.57
N THR A 90 9.80 10.37 7.07
CA THR A 90 9.42 10.36 8.49
C THR A 90 9.82 9.07 9.21
N SER A 91 10.46 8.14 8.51
CA SER A 91 11.00 6.89 9.06
C SER A 91 12.36 6.58 8.46
N LYS A 92 13.17 5.79 9.18
CA LYS A 92 14.49 5.32 8.70
C LYS A 92 14.39 4.51 7.41
N GLU A 93 13.34 3.68 7.31
CA GLU A 93 13.07 2.90 6.09
C GLU A 93 12.77 3.82 4.90
N GLY A 94 11.90 4.81 5.09
CA GLY A 94 11.62 5.82 4.05
C GLY A 94 12.85 6.64 3.69
N TYR A 95 13.72 6.93 4.66
CA TYR A 95 14.99 7.63 4.43
C TYR A 95 15.92 6.80 3.54
N LEU A 96 16.09 5.51 3.86
CA LEU A 96 16.92 4.60 3.07
C LEU A 96 16.43 4.51 1.62
N TYR A 97 15.11 4.36 1.40
CA TYR A 97 14.56 4.35 0.04
C TYR A 97 14.74 5.69 -0.67
N ARG A 98 14.62 6.80 0.06
CA ARG A 98 14.80 8.14 -0.50
C ARG A 98 16.25 8.41 -0.89
N GLU A 99 17.23 7.93 -0.13
CA GLU A 99 18.65 7.99 -0.50
C GLU A 99 18.90 7.27 -1.83
N ILE A 100 18.44 6.02 -1.94
CA ILE A 100 18.57 5.23 -3.17
C ILE A 100 17.87 5.94 -4.34
N PHE A 101 16.69 6.50 -4.10
CA PHE A 101 15.94 7.23 -5.12
C PHE A 101 16.71 8.44 -5.65
N GLU A 102 17.25 9.31 -4.78
CA GLU A 102 18.01 10.48 -5.24
C GLU A 102 19.37 10.13 -5.84
N GLU A 103 19.98 9.01 -5.44
CA GLU A 103 21.17 8.48 -6.10
C GLU A 103 20.88 8.06 -7.55
N LEU A 104 19.74 7.39 -7.79
CA LEU A 104 19.33 6.92 -9.11
C LEU A 104 18.71 8.03 -9.98
N PHE A 105 18.01 8.98 -9.36
CA PHE A 105 17.28 10.06 -10.02
C PHE A 105 17.66 11.42 -9.41
N PRO A 106 18.86 11.95 -9.72
CA PRO A 106 19.40 13.16 -9.10
C PRO A 106 18.80 14.45 -9.69
N LEU A 107 17.48 14.53 -9.76
CA LEU A 107 16.72 15.68 -10.26
C LEU A 107 15.55 15.99 -9.32
N PRO A 108 15.39 17.26 -8.88
CA PRO A 108 14.27 17.64 -8.01
C PRO A 108 12.90 17.28 -8.58
N SER A 109 12.71 17.48 -9.89
CA SER A 109 11.46 17.16 -10.58
C SER A 109 11.10 15.67 -10.57
N ALA A 110 12.08 14.77 -10.39
CA ALA A 110 11.81 13.35 -10.23
C ALA A 110 11.16 13.06 -8.88
N ALA A 111 11.63 13.71 -7.80
CA ALA A 111 11.03 13.58 -6.48
C ALA A 111 9.59 14.13 -6.46
N GLU A 112 9.32 15.21 -7.21
CA GLU A 112 7.99 15.81 -7.35
C GLU A 112 6.97 14.91 -8.08
N CYS A 113 7.45 13.92 -8.85
CA CYS A 113 6.60 12.91 -9.46
C CYS A 113 6.14 11.82 -8.46
N VAL A 114 6.76 11.77 -7.27
CA VAL A 114 6.37 10.84 -6.20
C VAL A 114 5.28 11.51 -5.35
N PRO A 115 4.06 10.95 -5.28
CA PRO A 115 2.99 11.54 -4.49
C PRO A 115 3.36 11.61 -3.00
N GLY A 116 3.22 12.80 -2.42
CA GLY A 116 3.44 13.03 -1.00
C GLY A 116 2.24 12.68 -0.11
N GLY A 117 2.49 12.56 1.18
CA GLY A 117 1.46 12.41 2.22
C GLY A 117 1.20 10.98 2.69
N PRO A 118 0.23 10.78 3.61
CA PRO A 118 -0.09 9.46 4.14
C PRO A 118 -0.58 8.52 3.04
N SER A 119 0.10 7.39 2.87
CA SER A 119 -0.32 6.34 1.94
C SER A 119 -1.09 5.24 2.67
N VAL A 120 -2.24 4.87 2.12
CA VAL A 120 -3.09 3.75 2.59
C VAL A 120 -2.53 2.40 2.12
N ALA A 121 -1.46 2.38 1.33
CA ALA A 121 -0.92 1.16 0.73
C ALA A 121 -0.48 0.10 1.77
N CYS A 122 -0.01 0.55 2.93
CA CYS A 122 0.44 -0.32 4.02
C CYS A 122 -0.17 0.03 5.39
N SER A 123 -1.10 0.98 5.49
CA SER A 123 -1.72 1.38 6.75
C SER A 123 -3.21 1.02 6.77
N SER A 124 -3.56 0.00 7.55
CA SER A 124 -4.91 -0.11 8.08
C SER A 124 -5.04 0.91 9.21
N ALA A 125 -5.83 1.96 9.00
CA ALA A 125 -6.56 2.51 10.14
C ALA A 125 -7.41 1.35 10.67
N LYS A 126 -7.22 0.99 11.95
CA LYS A 126 -8.17 0.12 12.64
C LYS A 126 -9.57 0.71 12.40
N SER A 127 -10.42 -0.01 11.67
CA SER A 127 -11.84 0.33 11.62
C SER A 127 -12.38 0.11 13.02
N HIS A 128 -12.77 1.19 13.69
CA HIS A 128 -13.64 1.13 14.85
C HIS A 128 -15.03 0.66 14.44
#